data_AF-A0A6A7KZR6-F1
#
_entry.id   AF-A0A6A7KZR6-F1
#
_cell.length_a   1.000
_cell.length_b   1.000
_cell.length_c   1.000
_cell.angle_alpha   90.00
_cell.angle_beta   90.00
_cell.angle_gamma   90.00
#
_symmetry.space_group_name_H-M   'P 1'
#
loop_
_entity.id
_entity.type
_entity.pdbx_description
1 polymer ?
#
loop_
_entity_poly.entity_id
_entity_poly.type
_entity_poly.pdbx_seq_one_letter_code
_entity_poly.pdbx_strand_id
1 'polypeptide(L)'
;MAYLEGALEIMSPSKDHERIKSYIGCLVQTYALERGIDFSPYGSWTLKSAPKESGVEPDECYIVGSDQSKEVPDLAIEVVWTSGGIDKLEISRRLGIGEVWVWKKGRIEIHLLNQGSYEHAGQSRLFPGLDVDFLCSFLDHPTASQAVRALREALRG
;
A
#
# COMPACT_ATOMS: atom_id res chain seq x y z
N MET A 1 -9.15 9.43 1.89
CA MET A 1 -9.65 10.68 1.24
C MET A 1 -8.72 11.02 0.07
N ALA A 2 -9.21 11.61 -1.02
CA ALA A 2 -8.37 12.05 -2.15
C ALA A 2 -8.78 13.44 -2.66
N TYR A 3 -7.81 14.27 -3.04
CA TYR A 3 -8.00 15.61 -3.58
C TYR A 3 -7.01 15.85 -4.73
N LEU A 4 -7.54 16.32 -5.86
CA LEU A 4 -6.74 16.64 -7.05
C LEU A 4 -7.40 17.82 -7.80
N GLU A 5 -6.70 18.95 -7.92
CA GLU A 5 -7.10 20.11 -8.75
C GLU A 5 -8.53 20.59 -8.49
N GLY A 6 -8.90 20.73 -7.21
CA GLY A 6 -10.24 21.18 -6.82
C GLY A 6 -11.30 20.07 -6.73
N ALA A 7 -11.04 18.88 -7.28
CA ALA A 7 -11.89 17.71 -7.07
C ALA A 7 -11.57 17.05 -5.72
N LEU A 8 -12.59 16.81 -4.90
CA LEU A 8 -12.48 16.12 -3.61
C LEU A 8 -13.32 14.84 -3.63
N GLU A 9 -12.69 13.74 -3.24
CA GLU A 9 -13.34 12.46 -3.04
C GLU A 9 -13.19 12.01 -1.58
N ILE A 10 -14.33 11.82 -0.92
CA ILE A 10 -14.40 11.25 0.42
C ILE A 10 -14.94 9.83 0.27
N MET A 11 -14.15 8.84 0.66
CA MET A 11 -14.56 7.44 0.68
C MET A 11 -15.02 7.06 2.08
N SER A 12 -16.14 6.34 2.17
CA SER A 12 -16.54 5.61 3.38
C SER A 12 -16.30 4.12 3.11
N PRO A 13 -15.19 3.54 3.62
CA PRO A 13 -14.81 2.18 3.27
C PRO A 13 -15.83 1.17 3.81
N SER A 14 -16.11 0.13 3.01
CA SER A 14 -16.96 -0.99 3.42
C SER A 14 -16.20 -1.91 4.38
N LYS A 15 -16.94 -2.79 5.07
CA LYS A 15 -16.33 -3.85 5.91
C LYS A 15 -15.35 -4.71 5.12
N ASP A 16 -15.66 -5.02 3.85
CA ASP A 16 -14.80 -5.85 3.01
C ASP A 16 -13.54 -5.11 2.57
N HIS A 17 -13.64 -3.80 2.30
CA HIS A 17 -12.50 -2.93 2.05
C HIS A 17 -11.55 -2.91 3.25
N GLU A 18 -12.08 -2.65 4.43
CA GLU A 18 -11.30 -2.65 5.67
C GLU A 18 -10.66 -4.01 5.94
N ARG A 19 -11.39 -5.11 5.69
CA ARG A 19 -10.84 -6.45 5.84
C ARG A 19 -9.63 -6.67 4.92
N ILE A 20 -9.77 -6.40 3.62
CA ILE A 20 -8.67 -6.62 2.66
C ILE A 20 -7.48 -5.73 3.00
N LYS A 21 -7.72 -4.45 3.26
CA LYS A 21 -6.69 -3.48 3.67
C LYS A 21 -5.91 -3.99 4.88
N SER A 22 -6.59 -4.34 5.97
CA SER A 22 -5.95 -4.83 7.18
C SER A 22 -5.22 -6.16 6.97
N TYR A 23 -5.74 -7.06 6.12
CA TYR A 23 -5.06 -8.32 5.83
C TYR A 23 -3.76 -8.09 5.06
N ILE A 24 -3.78 -7.25 4.01
CA ILE A 24 -2.57 -6.88 3.27
C ILE A 24 -1.55 -6.27 4.25
N GLY A 25 -1.98 -5.33 5.09
CA GLY A 25 -1.13 -4.74 6.11
C GLY A 25 -0.50 -5.79 7.04
N CYS A 26 -1.30 -6.66 7.65
CA CYS A 26 -0.77 -7.72 8.52
C CYS A 26 0.23 -8.64 7.82
N LEU A 27 0.00 -8.99 6.56
CA LEU A 27 0.86 -9.91 5.81
C LEU A 27 2.18 -9.23 5.39
N VAL A 28 2.14 -7.98 4.93
CA VAL A 28 3.33 -7.18 4.60
C VAL A 28 4.20 -7.00 5.83
N GLN A 29 3.60 -6.59 6.95
CA GLN A 29 4.29 -6.40 8.21
C GLN A 29 4.90 -7.72 8.72
N THR A 30 4.18 -8.83 8.57
CA THR A 30 4.70 -10.16 8.91
C THR A 30 5.92 -10.51 8.07
N TYR A 31 5.85 -10.34 6.74
CA TYR A 31 6.98 -10.59 5.86
C TYR A 31 8.20 -9.76 6.25
N ALA A 32 8.00 -8.47 6.50
CA ALA A 32 9.05 -7.54 6.90
C ALA A 32 9.74 -7.99 8.19
N LEU A 33 8.96 -8.39 9.21
CA LEU A 33 9.49 -8.93 10.46
C LEU A 33 10.30 -10.22 10.25
N GLU A 34 9.81 -11.16 9.43
CA GLU A 34 10.51 -12.43 9.14
C GLU A 34 11.77 -12.21 8.27
N ARG A 35 11.93 -11.05 7.64
CA ARG A 35 13.10 -10.68 6.83
C ARG A 35 14.00 -9.64 7.49
N GLY A 36 13.68 -9.18 8.69
CA GLY A 36 14.45 -8.15 9.41
C GLY A 36 14.45 -6.80 8.70
N ILE A 37 13.35 -6.45 8.02
CA ILE A 37 13.16 -5.15 7.37
C ILE A 37 12.50 -4.21 8.38
N ASP A 38 13.17 -3.11 8.71
CA ASP A 38 12.60 -2.06 9.57
C ASP A 38 11.51 -1.28 8.84
N PHE A 39 10.41 -0.97 9.52
CA PHE A 39 9.32 -0.15 8.98
C PHE A 39 8.45 0.44 10.09
N SER A 40 7.66 1.47 9.77
CA SER A 40 6.48 1.87 10.56
C SER A 40 5.25 2.08 9.65
N PRO A 41 4.05 1.61 10.05
CA PRO A 41 2.79 1.87 9.36
C PRO A 41 2.19 3.24 9.73
N TYR A 42 1.48 3.86 8.78
CA TYR A 42 0.86 5.19 8.91
C TYR A 42 -0.52 5.29 8.22
N GLY A 43 -1.41 4.30 8.40
CA GLY A 43 -2.72 4.19 7.74
C GLY A 43 -3.79 5.28 8.02
N SER A 44 -3.42 6.45 8.53
CA SER A 44 -4.30 7.62 8.64
C SER A 44 -3.53 8.93 8.40
N TRP A 45 -2.38 8.86 7.73
CA TRP A 45 -1.58 10.03 7.41
C TRP A 45 -2.11 10.70 6.14
N THR A 46 -2.76 11.86 6.31
CA THR A 46 -3.13 12.68 5.18
C THR A 46 -1.91 13.42 4.62
N LEU A 47 -1.47 13.03 3.44
CA LEU A 47 -0.40 13.68 2.69
C LEU A 47 -0.99 14.81 1.85
N LYS A 48 -0.38 16.00 1.90
CA LYS A 48 -0.87 17.17 1.18
C LYS A 48 0.29 17.94 0.58
N SER A 49 0.10 18.44 -0.63
CA SER A 49 1.00 19.41 -1.24
C SER A 49 0.19 20.56 -1.80
N ALA A 50 0.19 21.68 -1.06
CA ALA A 50 -0.50 22.90 -1.49
C ALA A 50 0.02 23.42 -2.84
N PRO A 51 1.35 23.43 -3.12
CA PRO A 51 1.85 23.85 -4.45
C PRO A 51 1.42 22.94 -5.60
N LYS A 52 1.04 21.69 -5.33
CA LYS A 52 0.66 20.70 -6.35
C LYS A 52 -0.85 20.46 -6.45
N GLU A 53 -1.63 21.21 -5.64
CA GLU A 53 -3.08 21.09 -5.49
C GLU A 53 -3.54 19.63 -5.35
N SER A 54 -2.80 18.85 -4.58
CA SER A 54 -3.00 17.41 -4.45
C SER A 54 -2.88 16.97 -3.00
N GLY A 55 -3.76 16.05 -2.58
CA GLY A 55 -3.65 15.42 -1.28
C GLY A 55 -4.34 14.06 -1.24
N VAL A 56 -3.75 13.11 -0.54
CA VAL A 56 -4.31 11.76 -0.39
C VAL A 56 -4.06 11.27 1.02
N GLU A 57 -5.03 10.54 1.54
CA GLU A 57 -4.84 9.66 2.67
C GLU A 57 -4.92 8.24 2.10
N PRO A 58 -3.76 7.57 1.95
CA PRO A 58 -3.71 6.19 1.48
C PRO A 58 -4.49 5.27 2.41
N ASP A 59 -4.96 4.14 1.89
CA ASP A 59 -5.58 3.11 2.73
C ASP A 59 -4.57 2.58 3.77
N GLU A 60 -3.33 2.36 3.35
CA GLU A 60 -2.21 2.08 4.25
C GLU A 60 -0.92 2.67 3.65
N CYS A 61 0.01 3.11 4.48
CA CYS A 61 1.32 3.55 3.99
C CYS A 61 2.43 3.28 5.01
N TYR A 62 3.67 3.23 4.53
CA TYR A 62 4.83 2.85 5.33
C TYR A 62 6.03 3.74 5.06
N ILE A 63 6.76 4.06 6.12
CA ILE A 63 8.17 4.46 6.02
C ILE A 63 9.00 3.20 6.26
N VAL A 64 9.86 2.85 5.32
CA VAL A 64 10.72 1.66 5.35
C VAL A 64 12.17 2.07 5.63
N GLY A 65 12.81 1.33 6.53
CA GLY A 65 14.14 1.61 7.07
C GLY A 65 14.09 2.22 8.48
N SER A 66 15.26 2.49 9.06
CA SER A 66 15.38 3.02 10.43
C SER A 66 15.16 4.54 10.53
N ASP A 67 15.30 5.29 9.43
CA ASP A 67 15.01 6.71 9.38
C ASP A 67 13.52 6.98 9.19
N GLN A 68 12.86 7.36 10.29
CA GLN A 68 11.42 7.64 10.37
C GLN A 68 11.09 9.13 10.26
N SER A 69 12.07 9.98 9.93
CA SER A 69 11.88 11.44 9.84
C SER A 69 11.33 11.91 8.48
N LYS A 70 11.06 10.98 7.56
CA LYS A 70 10.58 11.30 6.21
C LYS A 70 9.17 11.89 6.27
N GLU A 71 8.94 12.91 5.44
CA GLU A 71 7.64 13.60 5.30
C GLU A 71 6.76 12.98 4.19
N VAL A 72 7.29 11.97 3.49
CA VAL A 72 6.61 11.21 2.43
C VAL A 72 6.88 9.73 2.69
N PRO A 73 5.86 8.85 2.67
CA PRO A 73 6.07 7.43 2.85
C PRO A 73 6.82 6.83 1.65
N ASP A 74 7.53 5.74 1.91
CA ASP A 74 8.19 4.97 0.86
C ASP A 74 7.18 4.12 0.08
N LEU A 75 6.20 3.53 0.78
CA LEU A 75 5.12 2.72 0.22
C LEU A 75 3.74 3.32 0.54
N ALA A 76 2.86 3.40 -0.46
CA ALA A 76 1.42 3.50 -0.26
C ALA A 76 0.69 2.27 -0.81
N ILE A 77 -0.38 1.85 -0.16
CA ILE A 77 -1.24 0.74 -0.59
C ILE A 77 -2.66 1.29 -0.75
N GLU A 78 -3.30 0.95 -1.86
CA GLU A 78 -4.66 1.33 -2.22
C GLU A 78 -5.50 0.08 -2.52
N VAL A 79 -6.67 -0.05 -1.90
CA VAL A 79 -7.62 -1.14 -2.12
C VAL A 79 -8.75 -0.61 -3.02
N VAL A 80 -8.83 -1.11 -4.25
CA VAL A 80 -9.77 -0.60 -5.25
C VAL A 80 -10.81 -1.65 -5.63
N TRP A 81 -12.06 -1.43 -5.21
CA TRP A 81 -13.21 -2.26 -5.57
C TRP A 81 -13.88 -1.82 -6.88
N THR A 82 -14.06 -0.53 -7.06
CA THR A 82 -14.70 0.07 -8.24
C THR A 82 -13.75 1.04 -8.92
N SER A 83 -13.67 1.00 -10.25
CA SER A 83 -13.00 2.03 -11.04
C SER A 83 -13.87 3.27 -11.19
N GLY A 84 -13.27 4.46 -11.31
CA GLY A 84 -13.97 5.69 -11.68
C GLY A 84 -13.90 6.85 -10.68
N GLY A 85 -13.01 6.77 -9.68
CA GLY A 85 -12.72 7.88 -8.75
C GLY A 85 -11.54 8.75 -9.20
N ILE A 86 -11.14 9.67 -8.33
CA ILE A 86 -9.93 10.50 -8.49
C ILE A 86 -8.71 9.58 -8.68
N ASP A 87 -7.84 9.96 -9.61
CA ASP A 87 -6.60 9.23 -9.87
C ASP A 87 -5.62 9.38 -8.71
N LYS A 88 -5.70 8.43 -7.76
CA LYS A 88 -4.80 8.36 -6.61
C LYS A 88 -3.35 8.09 -7.02
N LEU A 89 -3.10 7.43 -8.16
CA LEU A 89 -1.73 7.26 -8.65
C LEU A 89 -1.16 8.61 -9.10
N GLU A 90 -1.95 9.45 -9.78
CA GLU A 90 -1.51 10.81 -10.13
C GLU A 90 -1.22 11.67 -8.88
N ILE A 91 -2.05 11.57 -7.84
CA ILE A 91 -1.77 12.27 -6.56
C ILE A 91 -0.49 11.75 -5.92
N SER A 92 -0.31 10.44 -5.79
CA SER A 92 0.90 9.82 -5.23
C SER A 92 2.16 10.22 -6.00
N ARG A 93 2.06 10.32 -7.33
CA ARG A 93 3.14 10.77 -8.22
C ARG A 93 3.52 12.22 -7.93
N ARG A 94 2.51 13.10 -7.80
CA ARG A 94 2.72 14.50 -7.40
C ARG A 94 3.34 14.58 -6.01
N LEU A 95 2.92 13.76 -5.06
CA LEU A 95 3.49 13.74 -3.71
C LEU A 95 4.89 13.13 -3.64
N GLY A 96 5.31 12.37 -4.65
CA GLY A 96 6.64 11.79 -4.76
C GLY A 96 6.79 10.45 -4.01
N ILE A 97 5.70 9.71 -3.81
CA ILE A 97 5.74 8.40 -3.17
C ILE A 97 6.46 7.42 -4.09
N GLY A 98 7.52 6.77 -3.58
CA GLY A 98 8.42 5.96 -4.40
C GLY A 98 7.77 4.69 -4.98
N GLU A 99 6.89 4.06 -4.21
CA GLU A 99 6.22 2.81 -4.55
C GLU A 99 4.75 2.85 -4.14
N VAL A 100 3.85 2.43 -5.05
CA VAL A 100 2.42 2.32 -4.78
C VAL A 100 1.93 0.94 -5.16
N TRP A 101 1.21 0.28 -4.26
CA TRP A 101 0.56 -0.99 -4.51
C TRP A 101 -0.94 -0.78 -4.67
N VAL A 102 -1.49 -1.27 -5.76
CA VAL A 102 -2.93 -1.20 -6.02
C VAL A 102 -3.49 -2.61 -5.95
N TRP A 103 -4.26 -2.92 -4.92
CA TRP A 103 -5.04 -4.14 -4.88
C TRP A 103 -6.34 -3.95 -5.68
N LYS A 104 -6.58 -4.82 -6.66
CA LYS A 104 -7.80 -4.81 -7.46
C LYS A 104 -8.15 -6.21 -7.91
N LYS A 105 -9.40 -6.63 -7.68
CA LYS A 105 -9.93 -7.94 -8.10
C LYS A 105 -9.03 -9.12 -7.66
N GLY A 106 -8.52 -9.09 -6.44
CA GLY A 106 -7.74 -10.19 -5.85
C GLY A 106 -6.26 -10.20 -6.21
N ARG A 107 -5.74 -9.18 -6.90
CA ARG A 107 -4.32 -9.06 -7.26
C ARG A 107 -3.75 -7.74 -6.81
N ILE A 108 -2.45 -7.71 -6.54
CA ILE A 108 -1.69 -6.49 -6.26
C ILE A 108 -0.88 -6.13 -7.50
N GLU A 109 -1.07 -4.92 -7.99
CA GLU A 109 -0.22 -4.30 -9.01
C GLU A 109 0.79 -3.37 -8.33
N ILE A 110 2.08 -3.54 -8.62
CA ILE A 110 3.15 -2.70 -8.07
C ILE A 110 3.49 -1.61 -9.07
N HIS A 111 3.48 -0.36 -8.61
CA HIS A 111 3.84 0.82 -9.37
C HIS A 111 5.06 1.49 -8.77
N LEU A 112 6.13 1.64 -9.55
CA LEU A 112 7.37 2.28 -9.13
C LEU A 112 7.51 3.64 -9.78
N LEU A 113 7.79 4.67 -8.97
CA LEU A 113 8.04 6.00 -9.50
C LEU A 113 9.43 6.03 -10.16
N ASN A 114 9.45 6.31 -11.45
CA ASN A 114 10.67 6.43 -12.25
C ASN A 114 10.58 7.67 -13.15
N GLN A 115 11.59 8.54 -13.08
CA GLN A 115 11.69 9.77 -13.89
C GLN A 115 10.40 10.62 -13.97
N GLY A 116 9.60 10.61 -12.90
CA GLY A 116 8.37 11.39 -12.81
C GLY A 116 7.09 10.71 -13.28
N SER A 117 7.13 9.42 -13.66
CA SER A 117 5.97 8.59 -14.00
C SER A 117 5.99 7.25 -13.25
N TYR A 118 4.80 6.67 -13.00
CA TYR A 118 4.70 5.32 -12.47
C TYR A 118 4.81 4.28 -13.58
N GLU A 119 5.62 3.25 -13.35
CA GLU A 119 5.74 2.08 -14.21
C GLU A 119 5.32 0.82 -13.44
N HIS A 120 4.67 -0.12 -14.13
CA HIS A 120 4.36 -1.42 -13.53
C HIS A 120 5.65 -2.21 -13.28
N ALA A 121 5.74 -2.84 -12.12
CA ALA A 121 6.85 -3.70 -11.74
C ALA A 121 6.37 -5.08 -11.31
N GLY A 122 7.20 -6.10 -11.57
CA GLY A 122 6.94 -7.46 -11.11
C GLY A 122 7.37 -7.71 -9.66
N GLN A 123 8.14 -6.80 -9.04
CA GLN A 123 8.69 -6.96 -7.70
C GLN A 123 8.81 -5.62 -6.98
N SER A 124 8.69 -5.67 -5.65
CA SER A 124 8.88 -4.52 -4.77
C SER A 124 10.36 -4.15 -4.64
N ARG A 125 10.67 -2.85 -4.61
CA ARG A 125 12.01 -2.36 -4.24
C ARG A 125 12.21 -2.35 -2.72
N LEU A 126 11.13 -2.19 -1.97
CA LEU A 126 11.12 -2.02 -0.52
C LEU A 126 11.08 -3.36 0.24
N PHE A 127 10.49 -4.39 -0.37
CA PHE A 127 10.40 -5.73 0.19
C PHE A 127 11.03 -6.77 -0.75
N PRO A 128 12.38 -6.84 -0.80
CA PRO A 128 13.08 -7.76 -1.71
C PRO A 128 12.66 -9.21 -1.49
N GLY A 129 12.41 -9.93 -2.59
CA GLY A 129 12.01 -11.34 -2.56
C GLY A 129 10.54 -11.59 -2.18
N LEU A 130 9.75 -10.55 -1.91
CA LEU A 130 8.33 -10.71 -1.68
C LEU A 130 7.61 -11.00 -3.00
N ASP A 131 7.01 -12.19 -3.08
CA ASP A 131 6.01 -12.51 -4.09
C ASP A 131 4.64 -12.01 -3.60
N VAL A 132 4.12 -10.96 -4.24
CA VAL A 132 2.83 -10.35 -3.88
C VAL A 132 1.63 -11.19 -4.27
N ASP A 133 1.75 -12.05 -5.29
CA ASP A 133 0.70 -13.01 -5.65
C ASP A 133 0.63 -14.13 -4.61
N PHE A 134 1.80 -14.60 -4.14
CA PHE A 134 1.87 -15.50 -3.00
C PHE A 134 1.27 -14.87 -1.74
N LEU A 135 1.56 -13.60 -1.44
CA LEU A 135 0.92 -12.88 -0.33
C LEU A 135 -0.60 -12.82 -0.49
N CYS A 136 -1.10 -12.54 -1.70
CA CYS A 136 -2.53 -12.47 -1.99
C CYS A 136 -3.25 -13.81 -1.73
N SER A 137 -2.56 -14.95 -1.87
CA SER A 137 -3.13 -16.28 -1.60
C SER A 137 -3.60 -16.46 -0.15
N PHE A 138 -3.12 -15.63 0.78
CA PHE A 138 -3.52 -15.69 2.19
C PHE A 138 -4.74 -14.81 2.53
N LEU A 139 -5.23 -13.98 1.59
CA LEU A 139 -6.31 -13.02 1.85
C LEU A 139 -7.68 -13.66 2.12
N ASP A 140 -7.88 -14.91 1.71
CA ASP A 140 -9.15 -15.64 1.86
C ASP A 140 -9.24 -16.42 3.19
N HIS A 141 -8.23 -16.34 4.05
CA HIS A 141 -8.29 -16.98 5.36
C HIS A 141 -9.45 -16.41 6.21
N PRO A 142 -10.11 -17.24 7.04
CA PRO A 142 -11.23 -16.79 7.86
C PRO A 142 -10.88 -15.67 8.83
N THR A 143 -9.65 -15.65 9.34
CA THR A 143 -9.16 -14.61 10.26
C THR A 143 -7.76 -14.13 9.89
N ALA A 144 -7.44 -12.87 10.20
CA ALA A 144 -6.11 -12.30 9.95
C ALA A 144 -5.01 -13.09 10.69
N SER A 145 -5.28 -13.56 11.91
CA SER A 145 -4.31 -14.36 12.67
C SER A 145 -4.01 -15.71 12.02
N GLN A 146 -4.99 -16.33 11.36
CA GLN A 146 -4.76 -17.57 10.60
C GLN A 146 -3.94 -17.28 9.34
N ALA A 147 -4.23 -16.20 8.62
CA ALA A 147 -3.43 -15.76 7.47
C ALA A 147 -1.95 -15.53 7.85
N VAL A 148 -1.71 -14.81 8.96
CA VAL A 148 -0.36 -14.52 9.49
C VAL A 148 0.38 -15.80 9.89
N ARG A 149 -0.28 -16.74 10.58
CA ARG A 149 0.34 -18.02 10.96
C ARG A 149 0.70 -18.83 9.72
N ALA A 150 -0.20 -18.94 8.76
CA ALA A 150 0.03 -19.68 7.51
C ALA A 150 1.19 -19.07 6.70
N LEU A 151 1.25 -17.74 6.58
CA LEU A 151 2.37 -17.06 5.93
C LEU A 151 3.70 -17.38 6.62
N ARG A 152 3.76 -17.26 7.96
CA ARG A 152 4.98 -17.57 8.72
C ARG A 152 5.45 -19.01 8.55
N GLU A 153 4.52 -19.97 8.54
CA GLU A 153 4.85 -21.38 8.29
C GLU A 153 5.42 -21.56 6.89
N ALA A 154 4.81 -20.94 5.89
CA ALA A 154 5.25 -21.06 4.51
C ALA A 154 6.58 -20.35 4.22
N LEU A 155 6.94 -19.30 4.98
CA LEU A 155 8.25 -18.63 4.87
C LEU A 155 9.41 -19.40 5.52
N ARG A 156 9.11 -20.43 6.33
CA ARG A 156 10.10 -21.29 7.02
C ARG A 156 10.44 -22.58 6.26
N GLY A 157 9.56 -23.00 5.35
CA GLY A 157 9.79 -24.14 4.45
C GLY A 157 10.67 -23.75 3.28
#